data_AF-A0A925U1S1-F1
#
_entry.id   AF-A0A925U1S1-F1
#
_cell.length_a   1.000
_cell.length_b   1.000
_cell.length_c   1.000
_cell.angle_alpha   90.00
_cell.angle_beta   90.00
_cell.angle_gamma   90.00
#
_symmetry.space_group_name_H-M   'P 1'
#
loop_
_entity.id
_entity.type
_entity.pdbx_description
1 polymer ?
#
loop_
_entity_poly.entity_id
_entity_poly.type
_entity_poly.pdbx_seq_one_letter_code
_entity_poly.pdbx_strand_id
1 'polypeptide(L)'
;MRMGTTITAEFQAAERFFDSGEGALFVTGRAGTGKSTLLRRLKERGGRTAVVVAPTGLAAVNAGGQTIHSFFKFAPKLINPSDIKRAANPKLIQSIDTLIIDEVSMVRADLMHGIDLSLRLNRDRPRDPFGGVQL
;
A
#
# COMPACT_ATOMS: atom_id res chain seq x y z
N MET A 1 -0.68 31.41 6.15
CA MET A 1 0.64 30.94 6.64
C MET A 1 0.55 29.43 6.86
N ARG A 2 1.00 28.60 5.91
CA ARG A 2 1.05 27.15 6.16
C ARG A 2 2.20 26.90 7.11
N MET A 3 1.92 26.52 8.37
CA MET A 3 2.94 26.05 9.29
C MET A 3 3.71 24.92 8.59
N GLY A 4 5.02 25.10 8.44
CA GLY A 4 5.88 24.06 7.87
C GLY A 4 5.76 22.78 8.69
N THR A 5 5.68 21.63 8.02
CA THR A 5 5.69 20.34 8.71
C THR A 5 7.04 20.16 9.39
N THR A 6 7.07 20.13 10.73
CA THR A 6 8.27 19.74 11.47
C THR A 6 8.57 18.28 11.15
N ILE A 7 9.70 18.02 10.49
CA ILE A 7 10.15 16.66 10.21
C ILE A 7 10.76 16.10 11.50
N THR A 8 10.10 15.10 12.09
CA THR A 8 10.59 14.43 13.30
C THR A 8 11.62 13.33 12.95
N ALA A 9 12.32 12.81 13.96
CA ALA A 9 13.28 11.72 13.77
C ALA A 9 12.59 10.45 13.23
N GLU A 10 11.35 10.18 13.62
CA GLU A 10 10.53 9.07 13.14
C GLU A 10 10.15 9.24 11.67
N PHE A 11 9.81 10.47 11.25
CA PHE A 11 9.55 10.76 9.83
C PHE A 11 10.80 10.52 8.99
N GLN A 12 11.97 10.98 9.46
CA GLN A 12 13.22 10.73 8.76
C GLN A 12 13.58 9.23 8.72
N ALA A 13 13.29 8.48 9.78
CA ALA A 13 13.52 7.03 9.82
C ALA A 13 12.62 6.31 8.80
N ALA A 14 11.34 6.70 8.71
CA ALA A 14 10.42 6.18 7.70
C ALA A 14 10.85 6.55 6.28
N GLU A 15 11.30 7.78 6.03
CA GLU A 15 11.83 8.19 4.73
C GLU A 15 13.11 7.41 4.35
N ARG A 16 14.04 7.20 5.29
CA ARG A 16 15.23 6.36 5.04
C ARG A 16 14.87 4.90 4.73
N PHE A 17 13.89 4.35 5.45
CA PHE A 17 13.38 3.02 5.16
C PHE A 17 12.78 2.97 3.76
N PHE A 18 11.94 3.95 3.42
CA PHE A 18 11.33 4.04 2.10
C PHE A 18 12.39 4.08 0.99
N ASP A 19 13.42 4.91 1.16
CA ASP A 19 14.51 5.06 0.20
C ASP A 19 15.37 3.78 0.05
N SER A 20 15.26 2.79 0.96
CA SER A 20 15.92 1.48 0.80
C SER A 20 15.30 0.61 -0.29
N GLY A 21 14.04 0.89 -0.67
CA GLY A 21 13.34 0.25 -1.79
C GLY A 21 12.82 -1.17 -1.55
N GLU A 22 12.96 -1.74 -0.36
CA GLU A 22 12.50 -3.10 -0.06
C GLU A 22 11.92 -3.24 1.37
N GLY A 23 11.25 -4.36 1.62
CA GLY A 23 10.67 -4.69 2.92
C GLY A 23 9.27 -4.10 3.17
N ALA A 24 8.86 -4.11 4.44
CA ALA A 24 7.59 -3.56 4.90
C ALA A 24 7.76 -2.63 6.11
N LEU A 25 7.14 -1.44 6.05
CA LEU A 25 7.09 -0.48 7.15
C LEU A 25 5.69 -0.40 7.76
N PHE A 26 5.57 -0.75 9.04
CA PHE A 26 4.32 -0.55 9.77
C PHE A 26 4.33 0.78 10.53
N VAL A 27 3.53 1.74 10.05
CA VAL A 27 3.36 3.05 10.68
C VAL A 27 2.16 3.05 11.62
N THR A 28 2.41 3.22 12.92
CA THR A 28 1.38 3.34 13.95
C THR A 28 1.57 4.59 14.81
N GLY A 29 0.56 4.93 15.61
CA GLY A 29 0.54 6.11 16.46
C GLY A 29 -0.87 6.52 16.85
N ARG A 30 -1.01 7.38 17.84
CA ARG A 30 -2.33 7.92 18.25
C ARG A 30 -2.94 8.81 17.16
N ALA A 31 -4.22 9.14 17.29
CA ALA A 31 -4.86 10.14 16.44
C ALA A 31 -4.12 11.49 16.54
N GLY A 32 -4.01 12.22 15.44
CA GLY A 32 -3.34 13.53 15.42
C GLY A 32 -1.80 13.50 15.40
N THR A 33 -1.16 12.34 15.34
CA THR A 33 0.32 12.20 15.31
C THR A 33 0.96 12.43 13.93
N GLY A 34 0.18 12.81 12.92
CA GLY A 34 0.70 13.12 11.59
C GLY A 34 0.90 11.92 10.65
N LYS A 35 0.37 10.72 10.96
CA LYS A 35 0.49 9.53 10.09
C LYS A 35 0.08 9.80 8.64
N SER A 36 -1.08 10.40 8.41
CA SER A 36 -1.56 10.73 7.05
C SER A 36 -0.64 11.74 6.35
N THR A 37 0.02 12.62 7.10
CA THR A 37 1.06 13.53 6.57
C THR A 37 2.30 12.76 6.14
N LEU A 38 2.76 11.79 6.94
CA LEU A 38 3.87 10.91 6.57
C LEU A 38 3.55 10.10 5.31
N LEU A 39 2.40 9.41 5.28
CA LEU A 39 2.01 8.59 4.12
C LEU A 39 1.90 9.41 2.83
N ARG A 40 1.40 10.65 2.90
CA ARG A 40 1.39 11.55 1.74
C ARG A 40 2.80 11.87 1.24
N ARG A 41 3.75 12.14 2.14
CA ARG A 41 5.15 12.40 1.77
C ARG A 41 5.81 11.17 1.13
N LEU A 42 5.57 9.98 1.68
CA LEU A 42 6.08 8.73 1.09
C LEU A 42 5.50 8.47 -0.30
N LYS A 43 4.19 8.72 -0.47
CA LYS A 43 3.54 8.67 -1.79
C LYS A 43 4.16 9.65 -2.78
N GLU A 44 4.38 10.90 -2.37
CA GLU A 44 5.01 11.93 -3.21
C GLU A 44 6.44 11.54 -3.60
N ARG A 45 7.21 10.96 -2.67
CA ARG A 45 8.57 10.43 -2.93
C ARG A 45 8.57 9.27 -3.93
N GLY A 46 7.66 8.31 -3.80
CA GLY A 46 7.55 7.17 -4.72
C GLY A 46 6.92 7.50 -6.08
N GLY A 47 6.36 8.69 -6.24
CA GLY A 47 5.87 9.19 -7.52
C GLY A 47 4.78 8.30 -8.13
N ARG A 48 4.96 7.91 -9.40
CA ARG A 48 3.94 7.18 -10.19
C ARG A 48 3.90 5.67 -9.91
N THR A 49 4.97 5.09 -9.35
CA THR A 49 5.05 3.65 -9.07
C THR A 49 4.65 3.33 -7.63
N ALA A 50 4.41 4.36 -6.79
CA ALA A 50 3.75 4.23 -5.50
C ALA A 50 2.22 4.27 -5.63
N VAL A 51 1.58 3.17 -5.24
CA VAL A 51 0.12 3.03 -5.23
C VAL A 51 -0.39 3.13 -3.81
N VAL A 52 -1.50 3.87 -3.60
CA VAL A 52 -2.18 3.93 -2.32
C VAL A 52 -3.51 3.19 -2.39
N VAL A 53 -3.72 2.26 -1.45
CA VAL A 53 -4.98 1.54 -1.27
C VAL A 53 -5.52 1.69 0.16
N ALA A 54 -6.82 1.52 0.33
CA ALA A 54 -7.46 1.50 1.65
C ALA A 54 -8.63 0.49 1.68
N PRO A 55 -9.08 0.03 2.87
CA PRO A 55 -10.17 -0.93 2.97
C PRO A 55 -11.57 -0.34 2.68
N THR A 56 -11.77 0.96 2.89
CA THR A 56 -13.07 1.63 2.71
C THR A 56 -13.01 2.74 1.66
N GLY A 57 -14.17 3.06 1.06
CA GLY A 57 -14.26 4.09 0.02
C GLY A 57 -13.87 5.48 0.50
N LEU A 58 -14.33 5.88 1.69
CA LEU A 58 -13.99 7.19 2.26
C LEU A 58 -12.49 7.31 2.58
N ALA A 59 -11.88 6.27 3.17
CA ALA A 59 -10.44 6.24 3.43
C ALA A 59 -9.63 6.31 2.12
N ALA A 60 -10.04 5.56 1.10
CA ALA A 60 -9.40 5.59 -0.21
C ALA A 60 -9.41 7.00 -0.83
N VAL A 61 -10.55 7.69 -0.80
CA VAL A 61 -10.67 9.07 -1.28
C VAL A 61 -9.76 10.01 -0.49
N ASN A 62 -9.76 9.92 0.84
CA ASN A 62 -8.94 10.78 1.70
C ASN A 62 -7.43 10.56 1.49
N ALA A 63 -7.01 9.33 1.19
CA ALA A 63 -5.63 8.98 0.88
C ALA A 63 -5.25 9.28 -0.60
N GLY A 64 -6.22 9.71 -1.41
CA GLY A 64 -6.06 9.94 -2.85
C GLY A 64 -5.72 8.66 -3.62
N GLY A 65 -6.30 7.53 -3.21
CA GLY A 65 -6.06 6.20 -3.73
C GLY A 65 -7.36 5.52 -4.16
N GLN A 66 -7.35 4.18 -4.13
CA GLN A 66 -8.51 3.35 -4.42
C GLN A 66 -8.75 2.34 -3.30
N THR A 67 -9.93 1.71 -3.28
CA THR A 67 -10.12 0.61 -2.33
C THR A 67 -9.30 -0.61 -2.75
N ILE A 68 -8.91 -1.45 -1.79
CA ILE A 68 -8.22 -2.73 -2.06
C ILE A 68 -9.03 -3.58 -3.05
N HIS A 69 -10.35 -3.67 -2.83
CA HIS A 69 -11.28 -4.37 -3.72
C HIS A 69 -11.26 -3.83 -5.15
N SER A 70 -11.33 -2.50 -5.32
CA SER A 70 -11.33 -1.88 -6.65
C SER A 70 -10.01 -2.01 -7.38
N PHE A 71 -8.89 -1.91 -6.66
CA PHE A 71 -7.54 -1.99 -7.25
C PHE A 71 -7.21 -3.42 -7.70
N PHE A 72 -7.35 -4.39 -6.80
CA PHE A 72 -7.01 -5.79 -7.08
C PHE A 72 -8.15 -6.61 -7.71
N LYS A 73 -9.32 -6.01 -7.93
CA LYS A 73 -10.53 -6.67 -8.45
C LYS A 73 -11.02 -7.82 -7.57
N PHE A 74 -10.85 -7.69 -6.26
CA PHE A 74 -11.37 -8.65 -5.28
C PHE A 74 -12.86 -8.43 -5.05
N ALA A 75 -13.64 -9.51 -5.09
CA ALA A 75 -15.05 -9.47 -4.71
C ALA A 75 -15.20 -9.13 -3.21
N PRO A 76 -16.30 -8.47 -2.78
CA PRO A 76 -16.55 -8.10 -1.39
C PRO A 76 -17.02 -9.30 -0.55
N LYS A 77 -16.22 -10.37 -0.53
CA LYS A 77 -16.42 -11.60 0.23
C LYS A 77 -15.10 -12.00 0.91
N LEU A 78 -15.09 -13.13 1.61
CA LEU A 78 -13.83 -13.75 2.03
C LEU A 78 -12.99 -14.12 0.81
N ILE A 79 -11.72 -13.73 0.83
CA ILE A 79 -10.79 -13.95 -0.28
C ILE A 79 -10.07 -15.29 -0.09
N ASN A 80 -10.29 -16.21 -1.03
CA ASN A 80 -9.58 -17.49 -1.07
C ASN A 80 -8.48 -17.45 -2.14
N PRO A 81 -7.43 -18.27 -2.03
CA PRO A 81 -6.39 -18.36 -3.07
C PRO A 81 -6.93 -18.62 -4.48
N SER A 82 -8.02 -19.40 -4.61
CA SER A 82 -8.69 -19.68 -5.88
C SER A 82 -9.41 -18.47 -6.50
N ASP A 83 -9.69 -17.44 -5.71
CA ASP A 83 -10.29 -16.19 -6.19
C ASP A 83 -9.24 -15.29 -6.89
N ILE A 84 -7.95 -15.55 -6.67
CA ILE A 84 -6.84 -14.74 -7.21
C ILE A 84 -6.57 -15.16 -8.65
N LYS A 85 -6.66 -14.18 -9.55
CA LYS A 85 -6.49 -14.39 -11.00
C LYS A 85 -5.50 -13.38 -11.57
N ARG A 86 -4.93 -13.71 -12.73
CA ARG A 86 -4.16 -12.73 -13.51
C ARG A 86 -5.07 -11.55 -13.85
N ALA A 87 -4.59 -10.34 -13.57
CA ALA A 87 -5.27 -9.12 -13.91
C ALA A 87 -5.37 -8.98 -15.43
N ALA A 88 -6.43 -8.31 -15.90
CA ALA A 88 -6.60 -8.01 -17.32
C ALA A 88 -5.44 -7.17 -17.89
N ASN A 89 -4.82 -6.34 -17.04
CA ASN A 89 -3.63 -5.57 -17.39
C ASN A 89 -2.51 -5.82 -16.35
N PRO A 90 -1.72 -6.90 -16.49
CA PRO A 90 -0.63 -7.20 -15.57
C PRO A 90 0.44 -6.11 -15.53
N LYS A 91 0.65 -5.37 -16.63
CA LYS A 91 1.66 -4.30 -16.71
C LYS A 91 1.46 -3.23 -15.64
N LEU A 92 0.20 -2.91 -15.30
CA LEU A 92 -0.11 -1.98 -14.22
C LEU A 92 0.39 -2.47 -12.87
N ILE A 93 0.27 -3.78 -12.60
CA ILE A 93 0.73 -4.38 -11.35
C ILE A 93 2.26 -4.57 -11.35
N GLN A 94 2.83 -4.86 -12.52
CA GLN A 94 4.28 -4.99 -12.73
C GLN A 94 5.01 -3.66 -12.57
N SER A 95 4.35 -2.52 -12.84
CA SER A 95 4.94 -1.18 -12.66
C SER A 95 4.90 -0.65 -11.22
N ILE A 96 4.33 -1.40 -10.27
CA ILE A 96 4.25 -0.96 -8.87
C ILE A 96 5.60 -1.23 -8.20
N ASP A 97 6.19 -0.23 -7.56
CA ASP A 97 7.38 -0.42 -6.73
C ASP A 97 7.03 -0.41 -5.25
N THR A 98 6.05 0.44 -4.88
CA THR A 98 5.59 0.59 -3.50
C THR A 98 4.06 0.51 -3.42
N LEU A 99 3.53 -0.23 -2.44
CA LEU A 99 2.11 -0.27 -2.12
C LEU A 99 1.86 0.24 -0.70
N ILE A 100 1.29 1.43 -0.59
CA ILE A 100 0.91 2.03 0.69
C ILE A 100 -0.53 1.60 1.02
N ILE A 101 -0.72 1.01 2.20
CA ILE A 101 -2.04 0.59 2.70
C ILE A 101 -2.46 1.53 3.84
N ASP A 102 -3.38 2.46 3.56
CA ASP A 102 -3.97 3.31 4.60
C ASP A 102 -5.06 2.55 5.36
N GLU A 103 -5.24 2.88 6.64
CA GLU A 103 -6.15 2.19 7.58
C GLU A 103 -5.94 0.66 7.63
N VAL A 104 -4.67 0.22 7.63
CA VAL A 104 -4.30 -1.21 7.64
C VAL A 104 -4.87 -1.98 8.85
N SER A 105 -5.19 -1.31 9.96
CA SER A 105 -5.85 -1.90 11.13
C SER A 105 -7.23 -2.49 10.81
N MET A 106 -7.88 -2.03 9.75
CA MET A 106 -9.17 -2.54 9.27
C MET A 106 -9.02 -3.61 8.17
N VAL A 107 -7.80 -3.91 7.76
CA VAL A 107 -7.53 -4.90 6.70
C VAL A 107 -7.54 -6.30 7.32
N ARG A 108 -8.45 -7.14 6.82
CA ARG A 108 -8.56 -8.54 7.25
C ARG A 108 -7.38 -9.37 6.74
N ALA A 109 -7.06 -10.45 7.46
CA ALA A 109 -5.98 -11.35 7.09
C ALA A 109 -6.16 -12.00 5.69
N ASP A 110 -7.39 -12.37 5.33
CA ASP A 110 -7.70 -12.92 4.00
C ASP A 110 -7.43 -11.90 2.87
N LEU A 111 -7.76 -10.63 3.10
CA LEU A 111 -7.46 -9.56 2.15
C LEU A 111 -5.94 -9.33 2.02
N MET A 112 -5.21 -9.28 3.13
CA MET A 112 -3.75 -9.12 3.10
C MET A 112 -3.07 -10.28 2.35
N HIS A 113 -3.49 -11.52 2.62
CA HIS A 113 -2.99 -12.69 1.90
C HIS A 113 -3.38 -12.65 0.41
N GLY A 114 -4.59 -12.18 0.09
CA GLY A 114 -5.02 -11.97 -1.29
C GLY A 114 -4.14 -10.96 -2.04
N ILE A 115 -3.76 -9.84 -1.39
CA ILE A 115 -2.82 -8.85 -1.94
C ILE A 115 -1.48 -9.52 -2.28
N ASP A 116 -0.90 -10.26 -1.33
CA ASP A 116 0.36 -10.99 -1.51
C ASP A 116 0.30 -11.93 -2.72
N LEU A 117 -0.69 -12.81 -2.76
CA LEU A 117 -0.88 -13.77 -3.85
C LEU A 117 -1.09 -13.07 -5.20
N SER A 118 -1.87 -11.99 -5.23
CA SER A 118 -2.15 -11.24 -6.46
C SER A 118 -0.89 -10.57 -7.01
N LEU A 119 -0.08 -9.95 -6.14
CA LEU A 119 1.18 -9.34 -6.56
C LEU A 119 2.17 -10.39 -7.06
N ARG A 120 2.36 -11.50 -6.33
CA ARG A 120 3.22 -12.61 -6.76
C ARG A 120 2.83 -13.15 -8.13
N LEU A 121 1.52 -13.39 -8.34
CA LEU A 121 0.99 -13.92 -9.59
C LEU A 121 1.16 -12.95 -10.76
N ASN A 122 0.83 -11.67 -10.56
CA ASN A 122 0.82 -10.69 -11.64
C ASN A 122 2.21 -10.12 -11.96
N ARG A 123 3.17 -10.23 -11.04
CA ARG A 123 4.57 -9.83 -11.23
C ARG A 123 5.49 -10.97 -11.63
N ASP A 124 4.94 -12.18 -11.78
CA ASP A 124 5.70 -13.40 -12.08
C ASP A 124 6.86 -13.65 -11.10
N ARG A 125 6.63 -13.31 -9.82
CA ARG A 125 7.58 -13.45 -8.71
C ARG A 125 6.97 -14.29 -7.58
N PRO A 126 6.81 -15.62 -7.77
CA PRO A 126 6.05 -16.47 -6.84
C PRO A 126 6.70 -16.66 -5.47
N ARG A 127 8.03 -16.51 -5.38
CA ARG A 127 8.80 -16.73 -4.15
C ARG A 127 9.02 -15.48 -3.32
N ASP A 128 8.84 -14.31 -3.93
CA ASP A 128 9.11 -13.03 -3.27
C ASP A 128 7.84 -12.58 -2.54
N PRO A 129 7.93 -12.22 -1.24
CA PRO A 129 6.82 -11.58 -0.54
C PRO A 129 6.30 -10.39 -1.33
N PHE A 130 4.98 -10.33 -1.52
CA PHE A 130 4.28 -9.31 -2.28
C PHE A 130 4.82 -9.11 -3.70
N GLY A 131 5.39 -10.17 -4.31
CA GLY A 131 6.04 -10.08 -5.61
C GLY A 131 7.21 -9.09 -5.65
N GLY A 132 7.86 -8.85 -4.51
CA GLY A 132 8.94 -7.88 -4.37
C GLY A 132 8.50 -6.42 -4.44
N VAL A 133 7.23 -6.13 -4.14
CA VAL A 133 6.74 -4.76 -3.92
C VAL A 133 7.06 -4.35 -2.48
N GLN A 134 7.60 -3.15 -2.30
CA GLN A 134 7.78 -2.54 -0.98
C GLN A 134 6.42 -2.16 -0.38
N LEU A 135 6.23 -2.38 0.92
CA LEU A 135 5.00 -2.04 1.65
C LEU A 135 5.19 -0.88 2.63
#